data_AF-A0A914ARZ0-F1
#
_entry.id   AF-A0A914ARZ0-F1
#
_cell.length_a   1.000
_cell.length_b   1.000
_cell.length_c   1.000
_cell.angle_alpha   90.00
_cell.angle_beta   90.00
_cell.angle_gamma   90.00
#
_symmetry.space_group_name_H-M   'P 1'
#
loop_
_entity.id
_entity.type
_entity.pdbx_description
1 polymer ?
#
loop_
_entity_poly.entity_id
_entity_poly.type
_entity_poly.pdbx_seq_one_letter_code
_entity_poly.pdbx_strand_id
1 'polypeptide(L)'
;MGQKGRQFRLLLWKNFILQIRRPIGTTFELLLPFFATALLLLARVLIRSEDLCFTTFEPGFSEQESLSASDIERLQTCVTNGTGCPQLAYYPNNNLTSALMLGVALQVTIPLSPSNFSSEEELVKTAAEDLDSYYGVIVFDIGNDTTTHSLRMSPIRSVCLMT
;
A
#
# COMPACT_ATOMS: atom_id res chain seq x y z
N MET A 1 -7.86 37.89 44.42
CA MET A 1 -7.49 38.26 43.03
C MET A 1 -8.60 39.09 42.35
N GLY A 2 -9.01 40.24 42.92
CA GLY A 2 -10.27 40.91 42.51
C GLY A 2 -10.18 42.07 41.51
N GLN A 3 -9.04 42.80 41.45
CA GLN A 3 -8.92 44.02 40.65
C GLN A 3 -8.39 43.76 39.22
N LYS A 4 -7.47 42.80 39.07
CA LYS A 4 -6.84 42.47 37.78
C LYS A 4 -7.82 41.83 36.79
N GLY A 5 -8.71 40.94 37.26
CA GLY A 5 -9.72 40.29 36.40
C GLY A 5 -10.74 41.27 35.80
N ARG A 6 -11.09 42.34 36.53
CA ARG A 6 -11.94 43.43 36.01
C ARG A 6 -11.25 44.18 34.88
N GLN A 7 -9.94 44.41 34.99
CA GLN A 7 -9.15 45.04 33.93
C GLN A 7 -9.02 44.14 32.69
N PHE A 8 -8.77 42.83 32.87
CA PHE A 8 -8.77 41.87 31.76
C PHE A 8 -10.12 41.80 31.03
N ARG A 9 -11.24 41.83 31.76
CA ARG A 9 -12.57 41.84 31.17
C ARG A 9 -12.85 43.10 30.35
N LEU A 10 -12.39 44.28 30.82
CA LEU A 10 -12.51 45.53 30.07
C LEU A 10 -11.66 45.52 28.78
N LEU A 11 -10.47 44.93 28.84
CA LEU A 11 -9.60 44.77 27.67
C LEU A 11 -10.20 43.80 26.65
N LEU A 12 -10.74 42.66 27.09
CA LEU A 12 -11.45 41.72 26.22
C LEU A 12 -12.72 42.35 25.62
N TRP A 13 -13.52 43.04 26.44
CA TRP A 13 -14.73 43.72 25.97
C TRP A 13 -14.43 44.77 24.90
N LYS A 14 -13.36 45.54 25.08
CA LYS A 14 -12.91 46.53 24.09
C LYS A 14 -12.43 45.85 22.79
N ASN A 15 -11.65 44.78 22.88
CA ASN A 15 -11.18 44.04 21.70
C ASN A 15 -12.33 43.33 20.96
N PHE A 16 -13.30 42.79 21.70
CA PHE A 16 -14.50 42.15 21.15
C PHE A 16 -15.40 43.15 20.42
N ILE A 17 -15.62 44.35 20.99
CA ILE A 17 -16.38 45.41 20.33
C ILE A 17 -15.68 45.91 19.05
N LEU A 18 -14.34 45.93 19.03
CA LEU A 18 -13.58 46.31 17.84
C LEU A 18 -13.76 45.29 16.70
N GLN A 19 -13.82 44.00 17.02
CA GLN A 19 -14.12 42.93 16.07
C GLN A 19 -15.56 43.02 15.51
N ILE A 20 -16.54 43.39 16.34
CA ILE A 20 -17.94 43.60 15.91
C ILE A 20 -18.10 44.75 14.90
N ARG A 21 -17.28 45.82 14.98
CA ARG A 21 -17.36 46.96 14.06
C ARG A 21 -16.79 46.69 12.67
N ARG A 22 -16.06 45.59 12.47
CA ARG A 22 -15.58 45.14 11.16
C ARG A 22 -16.07 43.71 10.90
N PRO A 23 -17.39 43.52 10.75
CA PRO A 23 -17.96 42.19 10.62
C PRO A 23 -17.44 41.47 9.37
N ILE A 24 -17.21 42.19 8.28
CA ILE A 24 -16.73 41.62 7.02
C ILE A 24 -15.38 40.91 7.20
N GLY A 25 -14.41 41.56 7.85
CA GLY A 25 -13.06 40.97 8.03
C GLY A 25 -13.07 39.73 8.93
N THR A 26 -13.81 39.79 10.04
CA THR A 26 -13.93 38.65 10.97
C THR A 26 -14.69 37.48 10.35
N THR A 27 -15.65 37.75 9.48
CA THR A 27 -16.37 36.69 8.76
C THR A 27 -15.43 35.96 7.79
N PHE A 28 -14.60 36.68 7.03
CA PHE A 28 -13.60 36.06 6.16
C PHE A 28 -12.53 35.28 6.94
N GLU A 29 -12.07 35.82 8.07
CA GLU A 29 -11.07 35.17 8.94
C GLU A 29 -11.58 33.85 9.54
N LEU A 30 -12.88 33.73 9.79
CA LEU A 30 -13.52 32.50 10.27
C LEU A 30 -13.93 31.55 9.13
N LEU A 31 -14.44 32.08 8.02
CA LEU A 31 -14.90 31.27 6.89
C LEU A 31 -13.74 30.66 6.11
N LEU A 32 -12.61 31.34 5.97
CA LEU A 32 -11.47 30.85 5.20
C LEU A 32 -10.90 29.51 5.72
N PRO A 33 -10.59 29.34 7.03
CA PRO A 33 -10.16 28.04 7.55
C PRO A 33 -11.29 26.99 7.49
N PHE A 34 -12.55 27.41 7.64
CA PHE A 34 -13.69 26.51 7.51
C PHE A 34 -13.84 25.95 6.09
N PHE A 35 -13.76 26.79 5.07
CA PHE A 35 -13.81 26.35 3.68
C PHE A 35 -12.58 25.51 3.30
N ALA A 36 -11.39 25.89 3.74
CA ALA A 36 -10.18 25.12 3.48
C ALA A 36 -10.28 23.68 4.04
N THR A 37 -10.74 23.54 5.28
CA THR A 37 -10.95 22.22 5.91
C THR A 37 -12.08 21.44 5.25
N ALA A 38 -13.20 22.10 4.89
CA ALA A 38 -14.29 21.47 4.17
C ALA A 38 -13.86 20.96 2.79
N LEU A 39 -13.01 21.70 2.07
CA LEU A 39 -12.50 21.33 0.75
C LEU A 39 -11.56 20.12 0.86
N LEU A 40 -10.69 20.07 1.88
CA LEU A 40 -9.85 18.92 2.17
C LEU A 40 -10.66 17.68 2.55
N LEU A 41 -11.72 17.83 3.34
CA LEU A 41 -12.64 16.73 3.67
C LEU A 41 -13.39 16.24 2.44
N LEU A 42 -13.87 17.15 1.61
CA LEU A 42 -14.55 16.79 0.36
C LEU A 42 -13.60 16.05 -0.58
N ALA A 43 -12.36 16.51 -0.71
CA ALA A 43 -11.33 15.80 -1.48
C ALA A 43 -11.08 14.41 -0.91
N ARG A 44 -10.99 14.25 0.42
CA ARG A 44 -10.84 12.94 1.06
C ARG A 44 -12.04 12.01 0.81
N VAL A 45 -13.26 12.54 0.75
CA VAL A 45 -14.46 11.74 0.44
C VAL A 45 -14.55 11.40 -1.05
N LEU A 46 -14.12 12.31 -1.93
CA LEU A 46 -14.11 12.09 -3.38
C LEU A 46 -13.03 11.08 -3.80
N ILE A 47 -11.90 11.10 -3.11
CA ILE A 47 -10.87 10.07 -3.23
C ILE A 47 -11.42 8.83 -2.55
N ARG A 48 -12.04 7.97 -3.36
CA ARG A 48 -12.45 6.63 -2.92
C ARG A 48 -11.19 5.92 -2.46
N SER A 49 -11.07 5.65 -1.16
CA SER A 49 -10.03 4.76 -0.66
C SER A 49 -10.36 3.39 -1.21
N GLU A 50 -9.64 2.99 -2.25
CA GLU A 50 -9.64 1.60 -2.68
C GLU A 50 -8.93 0.82 -1.59
N ASP A 51 -9.74 0.18 -0.73
CA ASP A 51 -9.25 -0.86 0.15
C ASP A 51 -8.81 -2.03 -0.76
N LEU A 52 -7.58 -1.97 -1.24
CA LEU A 52 -6.93 -3.06 -1.96
C LEU A 52 -6.55 -4.15 -0.96
N CYS A 53 -7.55 -4.70 -0.29
CA CYS A 53 -7.45 -5.99 0.37
C CYS A 53 -7.40 -7.04 -0.74
N PHE A 54 -6.19 -7.45 -1.12
CA PHE A 54 -6.02 -8.60 -1.99
C PHE A 54 -6.67 -9.81 -1.30
N THR A 55 -7.81 -10.22 -1.84
CA THR A 55 -8.43 -11.50 -1.53
C THR A 55 -7.41 -12.58 -1.89
N THR A 56 -7.13 -13.49 -0.97
CA THR A 56 -6.55 -14.78 -1.30
C THR A 56 -7.26 -15.31 -2.54
N PHE A 57 -6.53 -15.46 -3.64
CA PHE A 57 -7.05 -16.10 -4.83
C PHE A 57 -7.50 -17.51 -4.43
N GLU A 58 -8.80 -17.75 -4.48
CA GLU A 58 -9.29 -19.11 -4.71
C GLU A 58 -8.69 -19.53 -6.06
N PRO A 59 -8.13 -20.74 -6.23
CA PRO A 59 -7.50 -21.16 -7.47
C PRO A 59 -8.56 -21.30 -8.58
N GLY A 60 -8.98 -20.16 -9.12
CA GLY A 60 -9.86 -20.03 -10.26
C GLY A 60 -9.03 -20.24 -11.51
N PHE A 61 -8.89 -21.50 -11.91
CA PHE A 61 -8.77 -21.81 -13.33
C PHE A 61 -10.11 -21.48 -13.99
N SER A 62 -10.39 -20.18 -14.17
CA SER A 62 -11.55 -19.71 -14.90
C SER A 62 -11.13 -18.58 -15.82
N GLU A 63 -10.87 -18.98 -17.06
CA GLU A 63 -11.02 -18.26 -18.32
C GLU A 63 -10.70 -16.76 -18.34
N GLN A 64 -9.55 -16.45 -18.96
CA GLN A 64 -9.30 -15.29 -19.80
C GLN A 64 -9.68 -13.93 -19.19
N GLU A 65 -8.91 -13.50 -18.19
CA GLU A 65 -8.63 -12.07 -18.02
C GLU A 65 -7.70 -11.66 -19.19
N SER A 66 -8.26 -10.94 -20.16
CA SER A 66 -7.50 -10.41 -21.29
C SER A 66 -6.52 -9.36 -20.77
N LEU A 67 -5.28 -9.78 -20.48
CA LEU A 67 -4.15 -8.89 -20.32
C LEU A 67 -4.11 -7.90 -21.49
N SER A 68 -4.04 -6.61 -21.19
CA SER A 68 -3.98 -5.58 -22.22
C SER A 68 -2.71 -5.76 -23.06
N ALA A 69 -2.77 -5.47 -24.36
CA ALA A 69 -1.64 -5.64 -25.27
C ALA A 69 -0.35 -4.92 -24.80
N SER A 70 -0.50 -3.83 -24.04
CA SER A 70 0.60 -3.10 -23.41
C SER A 70 1.27 -3.85 -22.25
N ASP A 71 0.54 -4.68 -21.51
CA ASP A 71 1.12 -5.48 -20.41
C ASP A 71 1.91 -6.66 -20.96
N ILE A 72 1.44 -7.24 -22.07
CA ILE A 72 2.15 -8.30 -22.82
C ILE A 72 3.46 -7.74 -23.40
N GLU A 73 3.45 -6.52 -23.95
CA GLU A 73 4.64 -5.87 -24.51
C GLU A 73 5.71 -5.55 -23.44
N ARG A 74 5.29 -5.19 -22.22
CA ARG A 74 6.20 -4.96 -21.08
C ARG A 74 6.83 -6.24 -20.55
N LEU A 75 6.08 -7.35 -20.53
CA LEU A 75 6.62 -8.66 -20.18
C LEU A 75 7.62 -9.17 -21.22
N GLN A 76 7.36 -8.92 -22.52
CA GLN A 76 8.19 -9.40 -23.63
C GLN A 76 9.50 -8.60 -23.81
N THR A 77 9.51 -7.32 -23.46
CA THR A 77 10.71 -6.47 -23.43
C THR A 77 11.63 -6.78 -22.23
N CYS A 78 11.05 -7.21 -21.12
CA CYS A 78 11.78 -7.66 -19.95
C CYS A 78 12.59 -8.96 -20.24
N VAL A 79 11.95 -9.98 -20.82
CA VAL A 79 12.59 -11.28 -21.13
C VAL A 79 13.79 -11.14 -22.08
N THR A 80 13.80 -10.11 -22.92
CA THR A 80 14.83 -9.90 -23.95
C THR A 80 15.98 -8.99 -23.53
N ASN A 81 15.74 -8.00 -22.65
CA ASN A 81 16.75 -7.01 -22.24
C ASN A 81 17.34 -7.22 -20.83
N GLY A 82 16.81 -8.15 -20.04
CA GLY A 82 17.45 -8.67 -18.83
C GLY A 82 17.67 -7.68 -17.67
N THR A 83 17.21 -6.44 -17.77
CA THR A 83 17.36 -5.43 -16.71
C THR A 83 16.00 -4.84 -16.34
N GLY A 84 15.64 -4.87 -15.05
CA GLY A 84 14.39 -4.32 -14.52
C GLY A 84 13.15 -5.23 -14.61
N CYS A 85 13.33 -6.52 -14.82
CA CYS A 85 12.24 -7.49 -14.78
C CYS A 85 11.75 -7.73 -13.35
N PRO A 86 10.43 -7.75 -13.11
CA PRO A 86 9.91 -8.19 -11.84
C PRO A 86 10.21 -9.69 -11.67
N GLN A 87 10.89 -10.04 -10.59
CA GLN A 87 11.31 -11.40 -10.27
C GLN A 87 10.35 -12.05 -9.30
N LEU A 88 10.28 -13.37 -9.31
CA LEU A 88 9.51 -14.14 -8.34
C LEU A 88 10.43 -14.59 -7.20
N ALA A 89 10.13 -14.15 -5.98
CA ALA A 89 10.87 -14.54 -4.78
C ALA A 89 10.11 -15.61 -4.00
N TYR A 90 10.83 -16.49 -3.30
CA TYR A 90 10.23 -17.59 -2.56
C TYR A 90 11.01 -17.95 -1.30
N TYR A 91 10.30 -18.53 -0.33
CA TYR A 91 10.86 -19.02 0.93
C TYR A 91 10.10 -20.24 1.44
N PRO A 92 10.77 -21.23 2.06
CA PRO A 92 12.21 -21.36 2.29
C PRO A 92 12.97 -21.87 1.06
N ASN A 93 14.29 -21.61 0.98
CA ASN A 93 15.15 -22.14 -0.08
C ASN A 93 15.65 -23.55 0.27
N ASN A 94 14.88 -24.56 -0.14
CA ASN A 94 15.19 -25.98 -0.04
C ASN A 94 15.26 -26.58 -1.44
N ASN A 95 15.92 -27.74 -1.59
CA ASN A 95 16.03 -28.41 -2.90
C ASN A 95 14.65 -28.76 -3.53
N LEU A 96 13.65 -29.03 -2.70
CA LEU A 96 12.28 -29.31 -3.17
C LEU A 96 11.58 -28.03 -3.65
N THR A 97 11.63 -26.96 -2.87
CA THR A 97 10.97 -25.69 -3.21
C THR A 97 11.63 -25.05 -4.41
N SER A 98 12.97 -25.12 -4.55
CA SER A 98 13.68 -24.60 -5.72
C SER A 98 13.33 -25.37 -6.99
N ALA A 99 13.21 -26.70 -6.95
CA ALA A 99 12.80 -27.51 -8.09
C ALA A 99 11.35 -27.21 -8.53
N LEU A 100 10.45 -27.03 -7.56
CA LEU A 100 9.05 -26.66 -7.83
C LEU A 100 8.97 -25.26 -8.45
N MET A 101 9.67 -24.30 -7.84
CA MET A 101 9.70 -22.91 -8.31
C MET A 101 10.34 -22.77 -9.69
N LEU A 102 11.30 -23.63 -10.03
CA LEU A 102 11.86 -23.69 -11.38
C LEU A 102 10.77 -24.11 -12.39
N GLY A 103 9.93 -25.10 -12.07
CA GLY A 103 8.79 -25.48 -12.89
C GLY A 103 7.78 -24.33 -13.08
N VAL A 104 7.47 -23.61 -12.01
CA VAL A 104 6.57 -22.45 -12.05
C VAL A 104 7.17 -21.31 -12.89
N ALA A 105 8.46 -21.03 -12.72
CA ALA A 105 9.16 -20.00 -13.48
C ALA A 105 9.15 -20.27 -14.99
N LEU A 106 9.33 -21.54 -15.38
CA LEU A 106 9.23 -21.96 -16.79
C LEU A 106 7.81 -21.85 -17.33
N GLN A 107 6.80 -22.18 -16.52
CA GLN A 107 5.40 -22.13 -16.93
C GLN A 107 4.88 -20.68 -17.07
N VAL A 108 5.32 -19.79 -16.18
CA VAL A 108 4.83 -18.40 -16.09
C VAL A 108 5.76 -17.43 -16.84
N THR A 109 6.92 -17.87 -17.32
CA THR A 109 7.92 -17.05 -18.03
C THR A 109 8.42 -15.87 -17.19
N ILE A 110 8.50 -16.04 -15.86
CA ILE A 110 9.00 -15.02 -14.91
C ILE A 110 10.31 -15.52 -14.31
N PRO A 111 11.38 -14.72 -14.29
CA PRO A 111 12.65 -15.10 -13.69
C PRO A 111 12.54 -15.24 -12.17
N LEU A 112 13.22 -16.24 -11.60
CA LEU A 112 13.35 -16.39 -10.15
C LEU A 112 14.37 -15.39 -9.59
N SER A 113 14.11 -14.90 -8.38
CA SER A 113 15.09 -14.07 -7.69
C SER A 113 16.27 -14.91 -7.20
N PRO A 114 17.52 -14.44 -7.37
CA PRO A 114 18.71 -15.14 -6.88
C PRO A 114 18.95 -14.93 -5.37
N SER A 115 18.10 -14.13 -4.71
CA SER A 115 18.24 -13.80 -3.30
C SER A 115 17.83 -14.97 -2.40
N ASN A 116 18.66 -15.23 -1.38
CA ASN A 116 18.38 -16.18 -0.32
C ASN A 116 17.91 -15.41 0.90
N PHE A 117 16.71 -15.75 1.40
CA PHE A 117 16.12 -15.12 2.57
C PHE A 117 16.24 -16.05 3.78
N SER A 118 16.58 -15.49 4.94
CA SER A 118 16.76 -16.26 6.17
C SER A 118 15.43 -16.53 6.90
N SER A 119 14.47 -15.63 6.74
CA SER A 119 13.14 -15.67 7.37
C SER A 119 12.04 -15.20 6.41
N GLU A 120 10.80 -15.60 6.70
CA GLU A 120 9.62 -15.11 5.98
C GLU A 120 9.50 -13.59 6.11
N GLU A 121 9.74 -13.04 7.31
CA GLU A 121 9.60 -11.61 7.54
C GLU A 121 10.61 -10.79 6.72
N GLU A 122 11.83 -11.30 6.56
CA GLU A 122 12.86 -10.65 5.74
C GLU A 122 12.45 -10.61 4.27
N LEU A 123 11.94 -11.72 3.74
CA LEU A 123 11.43 -11.81 2.36
C LEU A 123 10.28 -10.83 2.12
N VAL A 124 9.28 -10.82 3.00
CA VAL A 124 8.12 -9.94 2.86
C VAL A 124 8.55 -8.48 2.96
N LYS A 125 9.48 -8.16 3.87
CA LYS A 125 10.01 -6.80 4.03
C LYS A 125 10.77 -6.35 2.79
N THR A 126 11.72 -7.13 2.30
CA THR A 126 12.52 -6.76 1.12
C THR A 126 11.65 -6.62 -0.13
N ALA A 127 10.68 -7.53 -0.32
CA ALA A 127 9.77 -7.42 -1.44
C ALA A 127 8.87 -6.17 -1.32
N ALA A 128 8.45 -5.81 -0.11
CA ALA A 128 7.64 -4.62 0.14
C ALA A 128 8.42 -3.31 -0.04
N GLU A 129 9.72 -3.31 0.21
CA GLU A 129 10.60 -2.15 -0.01
C GLU A 129 10.85 -1.93 -1.51
N ASP A 130 11.07 -2.99 -2.29
CA ASP A 130 11.41 -2.95 -3.72
C ASP A 130 10.25 -3.43 -4.63
N LEU A 131 9.13 -2.71 -4.61
CA LEU A 131 7.90 -3.05 -5.35
C LEU A 131 8.09 -3.25 -6.87
N ASP A 132 9.05 -2.57 -7.48
CA ASP A 132 9.30 -2.66 -8.93
C ASP A 132 10.19 -3.86 -9.30
N SER A 133 10.89 -4.46 -8.32
CA SER A 133 11.83 -5.56 -8.55
C SER A 133 11.17 -6.94 -8.42
N TYR A 134 9.99 -7.03 -7.80
CA TYR A 134 9.36 -8.30 -7.48
C TYR A 134 7.91 -8.37 -7.98
N TYR A 135 7.58 -9.44 -8.70
CA TYR A 135 6.21 -9.70 -9.14
C TYR A 135 5.33 -10.20 -7.99
N GLY A 136 5.91 -11.03 -7.13
CA GLY A 136 5.21 -11.70 -6.05
C GLY A 136 6.16 -12.46 -5.15
N VAL A 137 5.64 -12.87 -3.99
CA VAL A 137 6.34 -13.68 -3.01
C VAL A 137 5.55 -14.95 -2.76
N ILE A 138 6.23 -16.09 -2.75
CA ILE A 138 5.62 -17.39 -2.44
C ILE A 138 6.22 -17.93 -1.15
N VAL A 139 5.37 -18.13 -0.14
CA VAL A 139 5.75 -18.72 1.13
C VAL A 139 5.19 -20.15 1.20
N PHE A 140 6.09 -21.11 1.40
CA PHE A 140 5.70 -22.50 1.59
C PHE A 140 5.62 -22.83 3.09
N ASP A 141 4.42 -23.14 3.56
CA ASP A 141 4.24 -23.73 4.89
C ASP A 141 4.50 -25.24 4.81
N ILE A 142 5.72 -25.64 5.18
CA ILE A 142 6.10 -27.06 5.28
C ILE A 142 5.85 -27.50 6.72
N GLY A 143 4.60 -27.87 7.01
CA GLY A 143 4.25 -28.54 8.26
C GLY A 143 4.85 -29.95 8.34
N ASN A 144 5.19 -30.41 9.54
CA ASN A 144 5.72 -31.76 9.78
C ASN A 144 4.69 -32.90 9.56
N ASP A 145 3.41 -32.57 9.34
CA ASP A 145 2.36 -33.55 9.05
C ASP A 145 2.18 -33.72 7.53
N THR A 146 2.47 -34.93 7.07
CA THR A 146 2.69 -35.35 5.67
C THR A 146 1.46 -35.35 4.76
N THR A 147 0.43 -34.52 4.97
CA THR A 147 -0.79 -34.61 4.15
C THR A 147 -1.39 -33.29 3.67
N THR A 148 -0.89 -32.14 4.08
CA THR A 148 -1.38 -30.85 3.56
C THR A 148 -0.25 -29.85 3.43
N HIS A 149 0.34 -29.79 2.24
CA HIS A 149 1.22 -28.68 1.86
C HIS A 149 0.34 -27.53 1.38
N SER A 150 0.10 -26.53 2.24
CA SER A 150 -0.61 -25.32 1.81
C SER A 150 0.37 -24.34 1.20
N LEU A 151 0.15 -24.02 -0.08
CA LEU A 151 0.86 -22.92 -0.73
C LEU A 151 0.20 -21.61 -0.31
N ARG A 152 0.96 -20.76 0.39
CA ARG A 152 0.50 -19.42 0.72
C ARG A 152 1.22 -18.43 -0.18
N MET A 153 0.52 -18.00 -1.22
CA MET A 153 1.01 -16.90 -2.04
C MET A 153 0.65 -15.59 -1.32
N SER A 154 1.66 -14.94 -0.78
CA SER A 154 1.49 -13.64 -0.12
C SER A 154 1.72 -12.57 -1.18
N PRO A 155 0.67 -11.81 -1.57
CA PRO A 155 0.90 -10.64 -2.39
C PRO A 155 1.79 -9.68 -1.60
N ILE A 156 2.80 -9.11 -2.26
CA ILE A 156 3.79 -8.17 -1.69
C ILE A 156 3.12 -6.95 -1.04
N ARG A 157 1.84 -6.72 -1.34
CA ARG A 157 0.97 -5.68 -0.79
C ARG A 157 0.23 -6.03 0.51
N SER A 158 0.62 -7.07 1.24
CA SER A 158 -0.02 -7.38 2.55
C SER A 158 0.54 -6.55 3.72
N VAL A 159 0.86 -5.26 3.50
CA VAL A 159 0.89 -4.27 4.58
C VAL A 159 -0.36 -3.43 4.42
N CYS A 160 -1.39 -3.76 5.20
CA CYS A 160 -2.53 -2.88 5.40
C CYS A 160 -2.02 -1.61 6.11
N LEU A 161 -1.56 -0.64 5.33
CA LEU A 161 -1.34 0.72 5.80
C LEU A 161 -2.73 1.33 6.02
N MET A 162 -3.22 1.23 7.26
CA MET A 162 -4.28 2.12 7.73
C MET A 162 -3.77 3.55 7.58
N THR A 163 -4.37 4.32 6.67
CA THR A 163 -4.13 5.78 6.54
C THR A 163 -5.44 6.55 6.47
#